data_AF-A0A076LZ74-F1
#
_entry.id   AF-A0A076LZ74-F1
#
_cell.length_a   1.000
_cell.length_b   1.000
_cell.length_c   1.000
_cell.angle_alpha   90.00
_cell.angle_beta   90.00
_cell.angle_gamma   90.00
#
_symmetry.space_group_name_H-M   'P 1'
#
loop_
_entity.id
_entity.type
_entity.pdbx_description
1 polymer ?
#
loop_
_entity_poly.entity_id
_entity_poly.type
_entity_poly.pdbx_seq_one_letter_code
_entity_poly.pdbx_strand_id
1 'polypeptide(L)'
;MITHTPYTIGKRYDLLGRFRVPGVPGEFEVRFNKERVKRPLLIVVHDKWQQADRREQIAPLMVLQYEADGREKCIEQIDADAVPAGDLNFSNILKSQAVELCRKLVGWNSLGHVAAYN
;
A
#
# COMPACT_ATOMS: atom_id res chain seq x y z
N MET A 1 -8.48 0.79 12.82
CA MET A 1 -7.21 0.25 12.31
C MET A 1 -7.50 -1.06 11.60
N ILE A 2 -7.10 -1.21 10.33
CA ILE A 2 -7.26 -2.49 9.61
C ILE A 2 -6.14 -3.40 10.07
N THR A 3 -6.47 -4.41 10.88
CA THR A 3 -5.47 -5.36 11.39
C THR A 3 -5.31 -6.48 10.38
N HIS A 4 -4.12 -6.60 9.80
CA HIS A 4 -3.74 -7.78 9.03
C HIS A 4 -2.86 -8.72 9.85
N THR A 5 -2.81 -9.98 9.42
CA THR A 5 -1.79 -10.95 9.84
C THR A 5 -0.87 -11.24 8.65
N PRO A 6 0.36 -11.73 8.86
CA PRO A 6 1.24 -12.11 7.75
C PRO A 6 0.55 -13.11 6.82
N TYR A 7 -0.14 -14.10 7.40
CA TYR A 7 -0.95 -15.04 6.63
C TYR A 7 -1.99 -14.35 5.72
N THR A 8 -2.73 -13.37 6.25
CA THR A 8 -3.75 -12.65 5.48
C THR A 8 -3.14 -11.83 4.35
N ILE A 9 -2.01 -11.16 4.61
CA ILE A 9 -1.28 -10.39 3.59
C ILE A 9 -0.80 -11.33 2.48
N GLY A 10 -0.07 -12.39 2.83
CA GLY A 10 0.48 -13.33 1.85
C GLY A 10 -0.58 -14.06 1.03
N LYS A 11 -1.75 -14.34 1.62
CA LYS A 11 -2.84 -15.03 0.93
C LYS A 11 -3.64 -14.11 0.00
N ARG A 12 -4.02 -12.92 0.46
CA ARG A 12 -5.00 -12.06 -0.21
C ARG A 12 -4.39 -10.93 -1.03
N TYR A 13 -3.14 -10.61 -0.79
CA TYR A 13 -2.49 -9.47 -1.42
C TYR A 13 -1.32 -9.94 -2.27
N ASP A 14 -1.36 -9.64 -3.57
CA ASP A 14 -0.25 -9.90 -4.48
C ASP A 14 0.72 -8.71 -4.47
N LEU A 15 2.01 -8.97 -4.63
CA LEU A 15 3.03 -7.93 -4.70
C LEU A 15 2.90 -7.19 -6.03
N LEU A 16 2.69 -5.88 -5.99
CA LEU A 16 2.79 -5.03 -7.19
C LEU A 16 4.22 -4.57 -7.40
N GLY A 17 4.85 -4.05 -6.34
CA GLY A 17 6.18 -3.50 -6.47
C GLY A 17 6.78 -3.13 -5.13
N ARG A 18 8.03 -2.71 -5.18
CA ARG A 18 8.78 -2.30 -4.01
C ARG A 18 9.48 -0.98 -4.24
N PHE A 19 9.67 -0.21 -3.18
CA PHE A 19 10.40 1.05 -3.25
C PHE A 19 11.07 1.37 -1.91
N ARG A 20 12.05 2.27 -1.95
CA ARG A 20 12.77 2.76 -0.77
C ARG A 20 12.52 4.25 -0.61
N VAL A 21 12.49 4.71 0.63
CA VAL A 21 12.40 6.14 0.95
C VAL A 21 13.78 6.61 1.42
N PRO A 22 14.39 7.63 0.79
CA PRO A 22 15.66 8.18 1.24
C PRO A 22 15.60 8.59 2.71
N GLY A 23 16.63 8.23 3.49
CA GLY A 23 16.68 8.53 4.92
C GLY A 23 15.86 7.60 5.83
N VAL A 24 15.12 6.65 5.27
CA VAL A 24 14.35 5.66 6.04
C VAL A 24 14.93 4.25 5.85
N PRO A 25 15.34 3.56 6.92
CA PRO A 25 15.86 2.20 6.81
C PRO A 25 14.83 1.19 6.29
N GLY A 26 15.27 0.31 5.40
CA GLY A 26 14.45 -0.79 4.88
C GLY A 26 13.77 -0.49 3.54
N GLU A 27 12.85 -1.37 3.17
CA GLU A 27 12.09 -1.29 1.92
C GLU A 27 10.60 -1.42 2.20
N PHE A 28 9.79 -0.90 1.28
CA PHE A 28 8.34 -0.94 1.36
C PHE A 28 7.78 -1.74 0.19
N GLU A 29 6.79 -2.57 0.46
CA GLU A 29 6.03 -3.29 -0.55
C GLU A 29 4.67 -2.63 -0.76
N VAL A 30 4.33 -2.40 -2.03
CA VAL A 30 2.96 -2.09 -2.45
C VAL A 30 2.30 -3.40 -2.83
N ARG A 31 1.20 -3.74 -2.17
CA ARG A 31 0.48 -4.99 -2.41
C ARG A 31 -0.99 -4.72 -2.75
N PHE A 32 -1.51 -5.47 -3.71
CA PHE A 32 -2.87 -5.34 -4.23
C PHE A 32 -3.77 -6.48 -3.74
N ASN A 33 -4.96 -6.14 -3.24
CA ASN A 33 -5.95 -7.14 -2.83
C ASN A 33 -6.63 -7.78 -4.04
N LYS A 34 -6.29 -9.04 -4.33
CA LYS A 34 -6.83 -9.76 -5.50
C LYS A 34 -8.29 -10.21 -5.38
N GLU A 35 -8.85 -10.18 -4.17
CA GLU A 35 -10.25 -10.56 -3.93
C GLU A 35 -11.21 -9.39 -4.22
N ARG A 36 -10.71 -8.14 -4.31
CA ARG A 36 -11.54 -6.94 -4.45
C ARG A 36 -11.52 -6.36 -5.86
N VAL A 37 -12.39 -6.89 -6.71
CA VAL A 37 -12.53 -6.45 -8.12
C VAL A 37 -13.26 -5.09 -8.26
N LYS A 38 -14.39 -4.89 -7.55
CA LYS A 38 -15.23 -3.69 -7.70
C LYS A 38 -14.69 -2.43 -7.01
N ARG A 39 -13.89 -2.62 -5.96
CA ARG A 39 -13.26 -1.55 -5.18
C ARG A 39 -11.82 -1.93 -4.89
N PRO A 40 -10.92 -1.73 -5.87
CA PRO A 40 -9.50 -2.03 -5.75
C PRO A 40 -8.95 -1.51 -4.43
N LEU A 41 -8.19 -2.34 -3.73
CA LEU A 41 -7.60 -2.01 -2.45
C LEU A 41 -6.12 -2.33 -2.48
N LEU A 42 -5.31 -1.34 -2.14
CA LEU A 42 -3.86 -1.49 -2.03
C LEU A 42 -3.40 -1.16 -0.62
N ILE A 43 -2.32 -1.79 -0.22
CA ILE A 43 -1.66 -1.55 1.04
C ILE A 43 -0.16 -1.31 0.82
N VAL A 44 0.41 -0.46 1.66
CA VAL A 44 1.86 -0.26 1.76
C VAL A 44 2.31 -0.83 3.10
N VAL A 45 3.24 -1.78 3.07
CA VAL A 45 3.78 -2.46 4.25
C VAL A 45 5.30 -2.48 4.21
N HIS A 46 5.96 -2.64 5.36
CA HIS A 46 7.40 -2.88 5.42
C HIS A 46 7.73 -4.25 4.84
N ASP A 47 8.80 -4.38 4.04
CA ASP A 47 9.28 -5.62 3.41
C ASP A 47 9.46 -6.81 4.37
N LYS A 48 9.73 -6.55 5.65
CA LYS A 48 9.89 -7.57 6.70
C LYS A 48 8.59 -8.05 7.33
N TRP A 49 7.42 -7.67 6.81
CA TRP A 49 6.11 -8.05 7.35
C TRP A 49 5.92 -9.58 7.50
N GLN A 50 6.64 -10.40 6.71
CA GLN A 50 6.58 -11.86 6.76
C GLN A 50 7.22 -12.45 8.03
N GLN A 51 8.26 -11.80 8.55
CA GLN A 51 9.06 -12.22 9.70
C GLN A 51 8.74 -11.38 10.94
N ALA A 52 7.67 -10.59 10.86
CA ALA A 52 7.35 -9.62 11.87
C ALA A 52 6.74 -10.28 13.12
N ASP A 53 7.40 -10.06 14.26
CA ASP A 53 6.90 -10.47 15.57
C ASP A 53 6.04 -9.39 16.23
N ARG A 54 6.01 -8.19 15.65
CA ARG A 54 5.31 -7.01 16.17
C ARG A 54 4.25 -6.51 15.20
N ARG A 55 3.15 -6.00 15.74
CA ARG A 55 1.99 -5.56 14.95
C ARG A 55 2.34 -4.41 14.02
N GLU A 56 3.20 -3.51 14.46
CA GLU A 56 3.59 -2.29 13.72
C GLU A 56 4.35 -2.63 12.42
N GLN A 57 4.99 -3.80 12.39
CA GLN A 57 5.71 -4.31 11.21
C GLN A 57 4.79 -5.02 10.20
N ILE A 58 3.54 -5.34 10.59
CA ILE A 58 2.53 -6.01 9.76
C ILE A 58 1.40 -5.05 9.38
N ALA A 59 1.19 -4.00 10.18
CA ALA A 59 0.19 -2.98 9.92
C ALA A 59 0.51 -2.23 8.62
N PRO A 60 -0.47 -2.01 7.74
CA PRO A 60 -0.30 -1.11 6.61
C PRO A 60 0.04 0.28 7.11
N LEU A 61 1.10 0.85 6.57
CA LEU A 61 1.40 2.27 6.72
C LEU A 61 0.38 3.10 5.94
N MET A 62 -0.09 2.57 4.81
CA MET A 62 -1.07 3.24 3.97
C MET A 62 -2.04 2.24 3.35
N VAL A 63 -3.29 2.67 3.22
CA VAL A 63 -4.33 1.93 2.51
C VAL A 63 -4.92 2.83 1.45
N LEU A 64 -4.77 2.45 0.18
CA LEU A 64 -5.38 3.15 -0.95
C LEU A 64 -6.58 2.34 -1.44
N GLN A 65 -7.78 2.89 -1.30
CA GLN A 65 -9.01 2.29 -1.80
C GLN A 65 -9.53 3.10 -2.98
N TYR A 66 -9.94 2.41 -4.04
CA TYR A 66 -10.57 3.05 -5.19
C TYR A 66 -12.04 2.69 -5.20
N GLU A 67 -12.89 3.70 -5.20
CA GLU A 67 -14.33 3.54 -5.27
C GLU A 67 -14.77 3.26 -6.71
N ALA A 68 -15.98 2.73 -6.86
CA ALA A 68 -16.53 2.34 -8.16
C ALA A 68 -16.75 3.55 -9.11
N ASP A 69 -16.84 4.76 -8.58
CA ASP A 69 -16.95 6.02 -9.32
C ASP A 69 -15.58 6.58 -9.74
N GLY A 70 -14.50 5.84 -9.48
CA GLY A 70 -13.12 6.24 -9.79
C GLY A 70 -12.50 7.18 -8.75
N ARG A 71 -13.21 7.53 -7.67
CA ARG A 71 -12.63 8.33 -6.59
C ARG A 71 -11.61 7.51 -5.80
N GLU A 72 -10.48 8.12 -5.53
CA GLU A 72 -9.45 7.55 -4.66
C GLU A 72 -9.72 7.97 -3.21
N LYS A 73 -9.82 6.99 -2.32
CA LYS A 73 -9.85 7.16 -0.88
C LYS A 73 -8.53 6.64 -0.31
N CYS A 74 -7.63 7.58 -0.02
CA CYS A 74 -6.41 7.31 0.73
C CYS A 74 -6.72 7.33 2.23
N ILE A 75 -6.51 6.20 2.88
CA ILE A 75 -6.60 6.07 4.34
C ILE A 75 -5.17 5.86 4.83
N GLU A 76 -4.58 6.96 5.32
CA GLU A 76 -3.29 6.90 6.01
C GLU A 76 -3.52 6.19 7.35
N GLN A 77 -2.80 5.10 7.57
CA GLN A 77 -2.81 4.35 8.84
C GLN A 77 -1.45 4.43 9.53
N ILE A 78 -0.66 5.42 9.12
CA ILE A 78 0.67 5.69 9.65
C ILE A 78 0.53 5.91 11.16
N ASP A 79 0.98 4.91 11.92
CA ASP A 79 1.16 5.04 13.35
C ASP A 79 2.34 5.99 13.61
N ALA A 80 2.23 6.85 14.62
CA ALA A 80 3.24 7.87 14.92
C ALA A 80 4.63 7.25 15.20
N ASP A 81 4.65 5.99 15.63
CA ASP A 81 5.86 5.22 15.93
C ASP A 81 6.55 4.62 14.69
N ALA A 82 5.87 4.57 13.54
CA ALA A 82 6.43 4.08 12.28
C ALA A 82 7.05 5.20 11.42
N VAL A 83 6.83 6.47 11.80
CA VAL A 83 7.43 7.64 11.15
C VAL A 83 8.69 8.02 11.93
N PRO A 84 9.81 8.31 11.26
CA PRO A 84 10.86 9.10 11.89
C PRO A 84 10.24 10.41 12.41
N ALA A 85 10.25 10.62 13.72
CA ALA A 85 9.47 11.65 14.42
C ALA A 85 9.41 12.99 13.66
N GLY A 86 8.21 13.37 13.21
CA GLY A 86 7.90 14.72 12.74
C GLY A 86 7.95 14.99 11.22
N ASP A 87 8.21 13.99 10.37
CA ASP A 87 8.32 14.25 8.93
C ASP A 87 7.00 14.06 8.15
N LEU A 88 6.23 15.15 8.01
CA LEU A 88 5.04 15.24 7.15
C LEU A 88 5.34 14.87 5.68
N ASN A 89 6.60 14.93 5.25
CA ASN A 89 6.98 14.58 3.89
C ASN A 89 6.96 13.05 3.66
N PHE A 90 7.13 12.24 4.72
CA PHE A 90 7.18 10.79 4.61
C PHE A 90 5.88 10.19 4.07
N SER A 91 4.73 10.61 4.61
CA SER A 91 3.41 10.15 4.13
C SER A 91 3.19 10.50 2.65
N ASN A 92 3.56 11.72 2.26
CA ASN A 92 3.45 12.17 0.86
C ASN A 92 4.34 11.36 -0.08
N ILE A 93 5.56 11.00 0.34
CA ILE A 93 6.46 10.15 -0.45
C ILE A 93 5.86 8.74 -0.58
N LEU A 94 5.42 8.12 0.53
CA LEU A 94 4.79 6.79 0.49
C LEU A 94 3.60 6.78 -0.47
N LYS A 95 2.73 7.79 -0.38
CA LYS A 95 1.55 7.91 -1.24
C LYS A 95 1.94 8.05 -2.70
N SER A 96 2.86 8.96 -3.00
CA SER A 96 3.26 9.26 -4.37
C SER A 96 3.88 8.03 -5.04
N GLN A 97 4.76 7.32 -4.33
CA GLN A 97 5.39 6.09 -4.82
C GLN A 97 4.37 4.96 -5.00
N ALA A 98 3.46 4.77 -4.04
CA ALA A 98 2.43 3.75 -4.14
C ALA A 98 1.48 4.01 -5.32
N VAL A 99 1.00 5.25 -5.47
CA VAL A 99 0.13 5.64 -6.60
C VAL A 99 0.86 5.51 -7.94
N GLU A 100 2.13 5.90 -8.02
CA GLU A 100 2.93 5.75 -9.24
C GLU A 100 3.07 4.27 -9.65
N LEU A 101 3.39 3.39 -8.70
CA LEU A 101 3.45 1.94 -8.94
C LEU A 101 2.10 1.38 -9.37
N CYS A 102 1.00 1.82 -8.75
CA CYS A 102 -0.36 1.44 -9.18
C CYS A 102 -0.63 1.88 -10.61
N ARG A 103 -0.32 3.13 -10.98
CA ARG A 103 -0.57 3.64 -12.34
C ARG A 103 0.20 2.86 -13.39
N LYS A 104 1.48 2.56 -13.12
CA LYS A 104 2.35 1.80 -14.03
C LYS A 104 1.89 0.35 -14.23
N LEU A 105 1.43 -0.30 -13.15
CA LEU A 105 1.12 -1.74 -13.12
C LEU A 105 -0.35 -2.09 -13.15
N VAL A 106 -1.26 -1.11 -13.17
CA VAL A 106 -2.70 -1.34 -13.34
C VAL A 106 -3.17 -0.79 -14.70
N GLY A 107 -2.29 -0.13 -15.47
CA GLY A 107 -2.66 0.47 -16.74
C GLY A 107 -3.80 1.48 -16.57
N TRP A 108 -3.85 2.16 -15.41
CA TRP A 108 -4.90 3.11 -15.10
C TRP A 108 -4.72 4.36 -15.94
N ASN A 109 -5.36 4.37 -17.12
CA ASN A 109 -5.69 5.60 -17.79
C ASN A 109 -6.62 6.41 -16.87
N SER A 110 -6.49 7.73 -16.89
CA SER A 110 -7.23 8.73 -16.11
C SER A 110 -8.76 8.72 -16.29
N LEU A 111 -9.34 7.63 -16.80
CA LEU A 111 -10.74 7.37 -17.05
C LEU A 111 -11.09 5.93 -16.64
N GLY A 112 -11.19 5.66 -15.34
CA GLY A 112 -12.11 4.68 -14.76
C GLY A 112 -12.14 3.23 -15.29
N HIS A 113 -11.11 2.73 -15.96
CA HIS A 113 -11.01 1.32 -16.35
C HIS A 113 -9.72 0.72 -15.83
N VAL A 114 -9.86 -0.21 -14.89
CA VAL A 114 -8.83 -1.18 -14.56
C VAL A 114 -8.69 -2.06 -15.80
N ALA A 115 -7.62 -1.89 -16.58
CA ALA A 115 -7.25 -2.90 -17.56
C ALA A 115 -6.89 -4.16 -16.77
N ALA A 116 -7.79 -5.15 -16.80
CA ALA A 116 -7.52 -6.47 -16.25
C ALA A 116 -6.24 -7.00 -16.91
N TYR A 117 -5.24 -7.34 -16.10
CA TYR A 117 -4.01 -7.96 -16.60
C TYR A 117 -4.36 -9.37 -17.07
N ASN A 118 -4.05 -9.64 -18.34
CA ASN A 118 -3.85 -11.00 -18.88
C ASN A 118 -2.43 -11.46 -18.56
#